data_AF-A0A1W2D3J6-F1
#
_entry.id   AF-A0A1W2D3J6-F1
#
_cell.length_a   1.000
_cell.length_b   1.000
_cell.length_c   1.000
_cell.angle_alpha   90.00
_cell.angle_beta   90.00
_cell.angle_gamma   90.00
#
_symmetry.space_group_name_H-M   'P 1'
#
loop_
_entity.id
_entity.type
_entity.pdbx_description
1 polymer ?
#
loop_
_entity_poly.entity_id
_entity_poly.type
_entity_poly.pdbx_seq_one_letter_code
_entity_poly.pdbx_strand_id
1 'polypeptide(L)' 'MGYANIHLKGGKVTPAFQLALFDAANRAGMTVNEFVLMATAERLVARGVAIPGVFRPGDIKGTMAA' A
#
# COMPACT_ATOMS: atom_id res chain seq x y z
N MET A 1 -5.36 10.08 18.23
CA MET A 1 -4.91 9.20 17.12
C MET A 1 -3.65 9.83 16.53
N GLY A 2 -2.49 9.17 16.61
CA GLY A 2 -1.22 9.71 16.07
C GLY A 2 -0.97 9.19 14.65
N TYR A 3 -0.29 9.98 13.82
CA TYR A 3 0.20 9.55 12.51
C TYR A 3 1.67 9.14 12.63
N ALA A 4 2.08 8.07 11.94
CA ALA A 4 3.47 7.68 11.83
C ALA A 4 3.96 8.00 10.41
N ASN A 5 5.11 8.68 10.30
CA ASN A 5 5.67 9.05 9.01
C ASN A 5 6.52 7.90 8.45
N ILE A 6 6.15 7.38 7.29
CA ILE A 6 7.00 6.52 6.47
C ILE A 6 7.41 7.31 5.23
N HIS A 7 8.72 7.47 5.03
CA HIS A 7 9.28 7.97 3.78
C HIS A 7 9.96 6.80 3.06
N LEU A 8 9.43 6.41 1.90
CA LEU A 8 10.10 5.44 1.03
C LEU A 8 11.33 6.11 0.39
N LYS A 9 12.44 6.19 1.13
CA LYS A 9 13.72 6.72 0.64
C LYS A 9 14.63 5.57 0.21
N GLY A 10 15.24 5.69 -0.97
CA GLY A 10 16.41 4.89 -1.37
C GLY A 10 16.16 3.61 -2.19
N GLY A 11 14.91 3.30 -2.56
CA GLY A 11 14.63 2.16 -3.43
C GLY A 11 15.08 2.40 -4.87
N LYS A 12 16.18 1.80 -5.31
CA LYS A 12 16.50 1.68 -6.74
C LYS A 12 15.76 0.48 -7.29
N VAL A 13 14.86 0.72 -8.24
CA VAL A 13 14.05 -0.31 -8.90
C VAL A 13 14.39 -0.34 -10.39
N THR A 14 13.98 -1.41 -11.07
CA THR A 14 14.11 -1.46 -12.53
C THR A 14 13.19 -0.40 -13.17
N PRO A 15 13.60 0.20 -14.32
CA PRO A 15 12.75 1.19 -15.00
C PRO A 15 11.37 0.64 -15.38
N ALA A 16 11.29 -0.63 -15.77
CA ALA A 16 10.03 -1.30 -16.09
C ALA A 16 9.09 -1.40 -14.88
N PHE A 17 9.64 -1.71 -13.70
CA PHE A 17 8.85 -1.73 -12.47
C PHE A 17 8.40 -0.33 -12.08
N GLN A 18 9.27 0.68 -12.21
CA GLN A 18 8.91 2.07 -11.93
C GLN A 18 7.72 2.52 -12.79
N LEU A 19 7.77 2.24 -14.10
CA LEU A 19 6.70 2.60 -15.03
C LEU A 19 5.39 1.90 -14.65
N ALA A 20 5.43 0.57 -14.45
CA ALA A 20 4.26 -0.20 -14.07
C ALA A 20 3.65 0.25 -12.73
N LEU A 21 4.50 0.59 -11.76
CA LEU A 21 4.07 1.12 -10.47
C LEU A 21 3.40 2.49 -10.61
N PHE A 22 3.96 3.38 -11.42
CA PHE A 22 3.41 4.72 -11.64
C PHE A 22 2.06 4.63 -12.36
N ASP A 23 1.95 3.79 -13.37
CA ASP A 23 0.69 3.54 -14.08
C ASP A 23 -0.38 2.96 -13.15
N ALA A 24 -0.03 1.99 -12.30
CA ALA A 24 -0.96 1.39 -11.35
C ALA A 24 -1.43 2.41 -10.30
N ALA A 25 -0.51 3.21 -9.74
CA ALA A 25 -0.85 4.27 -8.80
C ALA A 25 -1.78 5.31 -9.43
N ASN A 26 -1.48 5.76 -10.66
CA ASN A 26 -2.30 6.70 -11.40
C ASN A 26 -3.73 6.15 -11.65
N ARG A 27 -3.86 4.89 -12.07
CA ARG A 27 -5.16 4.24 -12.29
C ARG A 27 -5.97 4.10 -11.00
N ALA A 28 -5.29 3.92 -9.87
CA ALA A 28 -5.92 3.88 -8.55
C ALA A 28 -6.26 5.27 -7.99
N GLY A 29 -5.84 6.36 -8.64
CA GLY A 29 -6.01 7.72 -8.14
C GLY A 29 -5.21 8.00 -6.86
N MET A 30 -4.09 7.31 -6.67
CA MET A 30 -3.24 7.39 -5.48
C MET A 30 -1.85 7.93 -5.84
N THR A 31 -1.19 8.56 -4.87
CA THR A 31 0.26 8.77 -4.99
C THR A 31 0.99 7.43 -4.94
N VAL A 32 2.20 7.36 -5.51
CA VAL A 32 3.01 6.13 -5.50
C VAL A 32 3.27 5.62 -4.09
N ASN A 33 3.51 6.52 -3.13
CA ASN A 33 3.69 6.14 -1.73
C ASN A 33 2.41 5.52 -1.16
N GLU A 34 1.25 6.13 -1.40
CA GLU A 34 -0.02 5.60 -0.91
C GLU A 34 -0.32 4.21 -1.51
N PHE A 35 -0.07 4.05 -2.81
CA PHE A 35 -0.26 2.79 -3.50
C PHE A 35 0.63 1.68 -2.92
N VAL A 36 1.91 1.95 -2.68
CA VAL A 36 2.85 0.97 -2.09
C VAL A 36 2.44 0.59 -0.66
N LEU A 37 2.02 1.57 0.14
CA LEU A 37 1.57 1.31 1.51
C LEU A 37 0.30 0.45 1.53
N MET A 38 -0.66 0.73 0.65
CA MET A 38 -1.88 -0.06 0.52
C MET A 38 -1.58 -1.50 0.08
N ALA A 39 -0.79 -1.67 -0.99
CA ALA A 39 -0.38 -2.99 -1.48
C ALA A 39 0.41 -3.79 -0.42
N THR A 40 1.23 -3.12 0.38
CA THR A 40 1.95 -3.75 1.50
C THR A 40 0.98 -4.19 2.59
N ALA A 41 0.01 -3.36 2.94
CA ALA A 41 -0.98 -3.70 3.95
C ALA A 41 -1.86 -4.87 3.50
N GLU A 42 -2.29 -4.90 2.25
CA GLU A 42 -3.01 -6.05 1.66
C GLU A 42 -2.19 -7.34 1.78
N ARG A 43 -0.89 -7.25 1.50
CA ARG A 43 0.03 -8.38 1.64
C ARG A 43 0.19 -8.86 3.09
N LEU A 44 0.19 -7.94 4.06
CA LEU A 44 0.28 -8.27 5.49
C LEU A 44 -1.03 -8.92 6.00
N VAL A 45 -2.18 -8.39 5.59
CA VAL A 45 -3.49 -8.97 5.88
C VAL A 45 -3.59 -10.39 5.31
N ALA A 46 -3.17 -10.60 4.07
CA ALA A 46 -3.13 -11.93 3.44
C ALA A 46 -2.20 -12.92 4.16
N ARG A 47 -1.29 -12.43 5.02
CA ARG A 47 -0.40 -13.23 5.88
C ARG A 47 -0.95 -13.42 7.29
N GLY A 48 -2.16 -12.94 7.58
CA GLY A 48 -2.82 -13.06 8.89
C GLY A 48 -2.53 -11.92 9.86
N VAL A 49 -1.90 -10.82 9.41
CA VAL A 49 -1.70 -9.64 10.27
C VAL A 49 -2.99 -8.83 10.32
N ALA A 50 -3.57 -8.69 11.51
CA ALA A 50 -4.74 -7.84 11.72
C ALA A 50 -4.33 -6.36 11.74
N ILE A 51 -4.75 -5.62 10.72
CA ILE A 51 -4.52 -4.18 10.59
C ILE A 51 -5.89 -3.49 10.47
N PRO A 52 -6.22 -2.52 11.33
CA PRO A 52 -7.53 -1.87 11.33
C PRO A 52 -7.74 -0.92 10.13
N GLY A 53 -6.67 -0.53 9.44
CA GLY A 53 -6.66 0.41 8.32
C GLY A 53 -5.24 0.93 8.06
N VAL A 54 -5.00 1.52 6.89
CA VAL A 54 -3.70 2.05 6.45
C VAL A 54 -3.65 3.56 6.65
N PHE A 55 -4.54 4.29 5.98
CA PHE A 55 -4.70 5.74 6.09
C PHE A 55 -5.89 6.10 6.98
N ARG A 56 -6.94 5.27 6.94
CA ARG A 56 -8.17 5.43 7.73
C ARG A 56 -8.68 4.06 8.19
N PRO A 57 -9.33 3.96 9.36
CA PRO A 57 -9.97 2.71 9.77
C PRO A 57 -10.93 2.18 8.69
N GLY A 58 -10.80 0.90 8.34
CA GLY A 58 -11.64 0.20 7.37
C GLY A 58 -11.30 0.43 5.89
N ASP A 59 -10.25 1.17 5.55
CA ASP A 59 -9.82 1.38 4.15
C ASP A 59 -9.18 0.14 3.51
N ILE A 60 -8.78 -0.83 4.33
CA ILE A 60 -8.33 -2.15 3.89
C ILE A 60 -9.45 -3.17 4.11
N LYS A 61 -9.93 -3.78 3.03
CA LYS A 61 -10.84 -4.90 3.14
C LYS A 61 -10.03 -6.12 3.52
N GLY A 62 -10.14 -6.54 4.78
CA GLY A 62 -9.74 -7.87 5.18
C GLY A 62 -10.42 -8.86 4.24
N THR A 63 -9.67 -9.60 3.44
CA THR A 63 -10.22 -10.80 2.82
C THR A 63 -10.55 -11.75 3.97
N MET A 64 -11.77 -11.65 4.50
CA MET A 64 -12.35 -12.79 5.21
C MET A 64 -12.44 -13.88 4.14
N ALA A 65 -11.48 -14.80 4.17
CA ALA A 65 -11.66 -16.09 3.54
C ALA A 65 -12.94 -16.67 4.15
N ALA A 66 -13.97 -16.78 3.31
CA ALA A 66 -15.19 -17.53 3.61
C ALA A 66 -14.86 -19.00 3.84
#